data_AF-A0A2E3DXT2-F1
#
_entry.id   AF-A0A2E3DXT2-F1
#
_cell.length_a   1.000
_cell.length_b   1.000
_cell.length_c   1.000
_cell.angle_alpha   90.00
_cell.angle_beta   90.00
_cell.angle_gamma   90.00
#
_symmetry.space_group_name_H-M   'P 1'
#
loop_
_entity.id
_entity.type
_entity.pdbx_description
1 polymer ?
#
loop_
_entity_poly.entity_id
_entity_poly.type
_entity_poly.pdbx_seq_one_letter_code
_entity_poly.pdbx_strand_id
1 'polypeptide(L)'
;MRKKYKIQRIQDNEEKLQLTITSTSKYGEGVFLENDLPLFIGGAIEGEEVIVQKTTRAQNYETGNVIDVIKPSPKRVTPFCKYYGSCTGCQLQHIQYEEQLIMKKTRVKEALNKISKLSNVEIKNTLPAPEITHYRNHARFTVRYGGKLGFVNKNTREFIQIDECKIMNKGINEKINQLQDKCEETSQLSIRHSNITSSFLIQPTLKSDQITVETGQSHYLETVHQIPFKVASPSFFQVNTAQIPTMGEIIKNHLDFQGSEIIIDAYAGVGTFAGLLSPYVKKIFAIEESPSAIKDGKDSLIKQTNIEFLQGKTELVLDNITENIDAIIVDPPRKGCDVQSIKSILTMEPKNIIYISCDPDTLARDLQLLLNGMYKIDLIQPLDMFPHTHHVETIVILTKQIYSDIILASSSPRRKKILELANIKFNIKEPINPEYSSLINPEKYVEDISMSKAKEIAKTENSGIIIGSDTIVYSDNEILEKPKTIEHMRYMLKSLSANNHKVTTGISIIDLDNNIEISKSLSTIVAMKTITNELLEKYIESGRGFDKAGAYSIQDTEYNFVETIHGCYLNVVGLPLCLLDELFVQLGYSLYLSNRDNTHELCNSSKYQRIGNI
;
A
#
# COMPACT_ATOMS: atom_id res chain seq x y z
N MET A 1 9.73 29.98 28.15
CA MET A 1 8.64 30.52 28.99
C MET A 1 7.52 29.49 29.06
N ARG A 2 7.42 28.72 30.15
CA ARG A 2 6.35 27.74 30.38
C ARG A 2 5.13 28.49 30.94
N LYS A 3 4.04 28.60 30.19
CA LYS A 3 2.76 29.10 30.73
C LYS A 3 2.24 28.07 31.74
N LYS A 4 2.20 28.44 33.02
CA LYS A 4 1.56 27.65 34.08
C LYS A 4 0.04 27.72 33.87
N TYR A 5 -0.58 26.61 33.47
CA TYR A 5 -2.04 26.47 33.52
C TYR A 5 -2.46 26.28 34.99
N LYS A 6 -3.52 26.98 35.40
CA LYS A 6 -3.97 27.12 36.79
C LYS A 6 -4.87 25.91 37.13
N ILE A 7 -4.33 24.92 37.82
CA ILE A 7 -5.09 23.74 38.30
C ILE A 7 -5.72 24.12 39.66
N GLN A 8 -7.05 24.21 39.74
CA GLN A 8 -7.78 24.42 40.99
C GLN A 8 -8.45 23.10 41.40
N ARG A 9 -8.00 22.52 42.52
CA ARG A 9 -8.47 21.22 43.04
C ARG A 9 -9.68 21.42 43.95
N ILE A 10 -10.77 20.67 43.71
CA ILE A 10 -11.96 20.62 44.56
C ILE A 10 -11.98 19.24 45.25
N GLN A 11 -12.13 19.19 46.58
CA GLN A 11 -12.13 17.96 47.39
C GLN A 11 -13.47 17.20 47.28
N ASP A 12 -13.41 15.95 46.81
CA ASP A 12 -14.08 14.75 47.34
C ASP A 12 -14.05 13.64 46.27
N ASN A 13 -13.17 12.64 46.44
CA ASN A 13 -13.04 11.32 45.76
C ASN A 13 -13.41 11.12 44.26
N GLU A 14 -13.60 12.18 43.51
CA GLU A 14 -13.68 12.25 42.06
C GLU A 14 -12.87 13.49 41.66
N GLU A 15 -11.64 13.32 41.17
CA GLU A 15 -10.85 14.47 40.73
C GLU A 15 -11.52 15.13 39.52
N LYS A 16 -12.29 16.20 39.79
CA LYS A 16 -12.82 17.11 38.77
C LYS A 16 -11.78 18.16 38.45
N LEU A 17 -11.44 18.29 37.18
CA LEU A 17 -10.45 19.25 36.70
C LEU A 17 -11.08 20.18 35.67
N GLN A 18 -10.87 21.49 35.81
CA GLN A 18 -11.14 22.43 34.73
C GLN A 18 -9.91 22.53 33.84
N LEU A 19 -10.05 22.18 32.56
CA LEU A 19 -8.96 22.06 31.61
C LEU A 19 -9.27 22.81 30.31
N THR A 20 -8.23 23.35 29.67
CA THR A 20 -8.29 23.81 28.29
C THR A 20 -7.73 22.72 27.39
N ILE A 21 -8.54 22.21 26.45
CA ILE A 21 -8.17 21.08 25.58
C ILE A 21 -7.17 21.54 24.53
N THR A 22 -6.04 20.84 24.43
CA THR A 22 -4.90 21.28 23.60
C THR A 22 -4.88 20.68 22.20
N SER A 23 -5.46 19.49 22.02
CA SER A 23 -5.52 18.82 20.73
C SER A 23 -6.58 17.72 20.74
N THR A 24 -6.82 17.08 19.60
CA THR A 24 -7.72 15.92 19.47
C THR A 24 -6.94 14.66 19.09
N SER A 25 -7.28 13.52 19.67
CA SER A 25 -6.70 12.21 19.35
C SER A 25 -7.24 11.68 18.03
N LYS A 26 -6.55 10.70 17.43
CA LYS A 26 -7.04 9.99 16.23
C LYS A 26 -8.34 9.20 16.45
N TYR A 27 -8.79 9.05 17.69
CA TYR A 27 -10.05 8.39 18.06
C TYR A 27 -11.16 9.38 18.42
N GLY A 28 -10.88 10.69 18.37
CA GLY A 28 -11.83 11.75 18.64
C GLY A 28 -11.97 12.14 20.12
N GLU A 29 -10.99 11.78 20.95
CA GLU A 29 -10.91 12.27 22.33
C GLU A 29 -10.14 13.59 22.37
N GLY A 30 -10.56 14.53 23.21
CA GLY A 30 -9.72 15.68 23.54
C GLY A 30 -8.48 15.21 24.28
N VAL A 31 -7.34 15.84 24.04
CA VAL A 31 -6.07 15.50 24.71
C VAL A 31 -5.62 16.70 25.54
N PHE A 32 -5.21 16.40 26.76
CA PHE A 32 -4.50 17.33 27.64
C PHE A 32 -3.23 16.64 28.17
N LEU A 33 -2.11 17.37 28.24
CA LEU A 33 -0.86 16.85 28.79
C LEU A 33 -0.69 17.33 30.24
N GLU A 34 -0.76 16.41 31.20
CA GLU A 34 -0.50 16.68 32.62
C GLU A 34 0.84 16.05 33.02
N ASN A 35 1.87 16.87 33.28
CA ASN A 35 3.23 16.41 33.62
C ASN A 35 3.78 15.35 32.64
N ASP A 36 3.66 15.61 31.34
CA ASP A 36 4.07 14.71 30.25
C ASP A 36 3.27 13.39 30.16
N LEU A 37 2.23 13.20 30.97
CA LEU A 37 1.28 12.09 30.86
C LEU A 37 0.03 12.54 30.07
N PRO A 38 -0.33 11.86 28.97
CA PRO A 38 -1.52 12.20 28.20
C PRO A 38 -2.80 11.77 28.93
N LEU A 39 -3.72 12.72 29.08
CA LEU A 39 -5.10 12.53 29.52
C LEU A 39 -6.02 12.60 28.30
N PHE A 40 -6.67 11.48 27.96
CA PHE A 40 -7.65 11.37 26.89
C PHE A 40 -9.07 11.62 27.42
N ILE A 41 -9.77 12.59 26.86
CA ILE A 41 -11.00 13.16 27.40
C ILE A 41 -12.14 12.93 26.41
N GLY A 42 -13.03 12.00 26.74
CA GLY A 42 -14.22 11.71 25.95
C GLY A 42 -15.17 12.90 25.93
N GLY A 43 -15.66 13.25 24.73
CA GLY A 43 -16.63 14.33 24.54
C GLY A 43 -16.04 15.74 24.54
N ALA A 44 -14.71 15.88 24.55
CA ALA A 44 -13.99 17.16 24.46
C ALA A 44 -13.53 17.46 23.03
N ILE A 45 -13.56 18.74 22.66
CA ILE A 45 -13.05 19.24 21.37
C ILE A 45 -11.86 20.16 21.64
N GLU A 46 -10.87 20.14 20.74
CA GLU A 46 -9.74 21.08 20.79
C GLU A 46 -10.18 22.55 20.92
N GLY A 47 -9.51 23.28 21.82
CA GLY A 47 -9.77 24.69 22.10
C GLY A 47 -10.86 24.97 23.14
N GLU A 48 -11.55 23.94 23.63
CA GLU A 48 -12.59 24.11 24.65
C GLU A 48 -12.03 24.28 26.06
N GLU A 49 -12.81 24.97 26.90
CA GLU A 49 -12.65 24.90 28.36
C GLU A 49 -13.76 24.01 28.92
N VAL A 50 -13.37 22.94 29.61
CA VAL A 50 -14.28 21.89 30.09
C VAL A 50 -13.98 21.50 31.52
N ILE A 51 -14.99 21.03 32.23
CA ILE A 51 -14.84 20.30 33.50
C ILE A 51 -14.78 18.81 33.17
N VAL A 52 -13.72 18.13 33.60
CA VAL A 52 -13.43 16.73 33.29
C VAL A 52 -13.49 15.89 34.55
N GLN A 53 -14.15 14.73 34.47
CA GLN A 53 -14.05 13.66 35.46
C GLN A 53 -13.00 12.65 35.00
N LYS A 54 -11.94 12.42 35.80
CA LYS A 54 -11.04 11.29 35.55
C LYS A 54 -11.77 9.97 35.82
N THR A 55 -11.55 8.98 34.95
CA THR A 55 -12.23 7.67 35.01
C THR A 55 -11.26 6.51 35.22
N THR A 56 -10.12 6.52 34.55
CA THR A 56 -9.15 5.42 34.65
C THR A 56 -7.75 5.96 34.52
N ARG A 57 -6.82 5.35 35.27
CA ARG A 57 -5.39 5.61 35.19
C ARG A 57 -4.67 4.33 34.76
N ALA A 58 -4.02 4.39 33.61
CA ALA A 58 -3.12 3.36 33.12
C ALA A 58 -1.65 3.77 33.35
N GLN A 59 -0.72 2.87 33.04
CA GLN A 59 0.72 3.11 33.26
C GLN A 59 1.25 4.33 32.48
N ASN A 60 0.76 4.53 31.25
CA ASN A 60 1.30 5.54 30.30
C ASN A 60 0.26 6.58 29.84
N TYR A 61 -0.96 6.54 30.38
CA TYR A 61 -2.01 7.49 30.05
C TYR A 61 -3.12 7.49 31.11
N GLU A 62 -3.92 8.54 31.11
CA GLU A 62 -5.17 8.63 31.87
C GLU A 62 -6.34 8.84 30.92
N THR A 63 -7.55 8.50 31.38
CA THR A 63 -8.80 8.78 30.66
C THR A 63 -9.77 9.55 31.53
N GLY A 64 -10.59 10.38 30.90
CA GLY A 64 -11.68 11.11 31.54
C GLY A 64 -12.82 11.40 30.58
N ASN A 65 -13.90 11.97 31.10
CA ASN A 65 -15.03 12.43 30.29
C ASN A 65 -15.38 13.87 30.66
N VAL A 66 -15.88 14.63 29.69
CA VAL A 66 -16.46 15.95 29.93
C VAL A 66 -17.73 15.81 30.78
N ILE A 67 -17.77 16.54 31.89
CA ILE A 67 -18.96 16.73 32.74
C ILE A 67 -19.70 17.99 32.31
N ASP A 68 -18.97 19.06 32.05
CA ASP A 68 -19.54 20.36 31.69
C ASP A 68 -18.62 21.11 30.71
N VAL A 69 -19.21 21.93 29.85
CA VAL A 69 -18.50 22.72 28.84
C VAL A 69 -18.65 24.19 29.18
N ILE A 70 -17.58 24.80 29.70
CA ILE A 70 -17.55 26.21 30.10
C ILE A 70 -17.44 27.12 28.88
N LYS A 71 -16.59 26.73 27.93
CA LYS A 71 -16.40 27.45 26.67
C LYS A 71 -16.45 26.45 25.50
N PRO A 72 -17.58 26.37 24.78
CA PRO A 72 -17.74 25.42 23.69
C PRO A 72 -16.95 25.83 22.45
N SER A 73 -16.50 24.84 21.68
CA SER A 73 -15.95 25.04 20.35
C SER A 73 -17.08 25.40 19.38
N PRO A 74 -16.84 26.25 18.35
CA PRO A 74 -17.84 26.50 17.30
C PRO A 74 -18.21 25.23 16.52
N LYS A 75 -17.39 24.17 16.61
CA LYS A 75 -17.60 22.86 15.98
C LYS A 75 -18.47 21.93 16.84
N ARG A 76 -18.89 22.34 18.04
CA ARG A 76 -19.72 21.53 18.93
C ARG A 76 -21.17 21.51 18.47
N VAL A 77 -21.78 20.33 18.55
CA VAL A 77 -23.25 20.15 18.49
C VAL A 77 -23.73 19.35 19.68
N THR A 78 -25.02 19.46 19.99
CA THR A 78 -25.65 18.61 21.00
C THR A 78 -25.83 17.20 20.43
N PRO A 79 -25.30 16.16 21.08
CA PRO A 79 -25.56 14.77 20.68
C PRO A 79 -27.06 14.47 20.67
N PHE A 80 -27.58 13.91 19.58
CA PHE A 80 -29.00 13.55 19.48
C PHE A 80 -29.36 12.30 20.31
N CYS A 81 -28.37 11.47 20.64
CA CYS A 81 -28.58 10.23 21.36
C CYS A 81 -28.53 10.46 22.87
N LYS A 82 -29.64 10.16 23.56
CA LYS A 82 -29.71 10.24 25.04
C LYS A 82 -28.73 9.32 25.76
N TYR A 83 -28.21 8.29 25.08
CA TYR A 83 -27.22 7.36 25.63
C TYR A 83 -25.78 7.77 25.31
N TYR A 84 -25.53 8.86 24.60
CA TYR A 84 -24.18 9.28 24.24
C TYR A 84 -23.33 9.52 25.50
N GLY A 85 -22.08 9.04 25.48
CA GLY A 85 -21.18 9.03 26.65
C GLY A 85 -21.30 7.74 27.46
N SER A 86 -22.49 7.38 27.91
CA SER A 86 -22.72 6.12 28.64
C SER A 86 -22.63 4.90 27.72
N CYS A 87 -23.19 4.98 26.51
CA CYS A 87 -22.97 4.03 25.43
C CYS A 87 -21.74 4.44 24.63
N THR A 88 -20.75 3.55 24.54
CA THR A 88 -19.49 3.81 23.82
C THR A 88 -19.55 3.46 22.32
N GLY A 89 -20.76 3.27 21.77
CA GLY A 89 -20.95 2.91 20.35
C GLY A 89 -20.63 4.06 19.38
N CYS A 90 -20.94 5.30 19.76
CA CYS A 90 -20.61 6.51 19.00
C CYS A 90 -19.60 7.34 19.79
N GLN A 91 -18.61 7.92 19.12
CA GLN A 91 -17.58 8.75 19.76
C GLN A 91 -17.66 10.22 19.35
N LEU A 92 -18.27 10.55 18.22
CA LEU A 92 -18.17 11.89 17.61
C LEU A 92 -19.49 12.67 17.54
N GLN A 93 -20.60 12.21 18.16
CA GLN A 93 -21.90 12.92 18.05
C GLN A 93 -21.89 14.35 18.59
N HIS A 94 -20.91 14.73 19.40
CA HIS A 94 -20.75 16.08 19.92
C HIS A 94 -20.05 17.04 18.95
N ILE A 95 -19.60 16.54 17.79
CA ILE A 95 -18.84 17.27 16.77
C ILE A 95 -19.70 17.40 15.51
N GLN A 96 -19.72 18.58 14.87
CA GLN A 96 -20.37 18.81 13.56
C GLN A 96 -19.93 17.76 12.54
N TYR A 97 -20.85 17.31 11.69
CA TYR A 97 -20.60 16.17 10.81
C TYR A 97 -19.48 16.45 9.78
N GLU A 98 -19.42 17.67 9.26
CA GLU A 98 -18.39 18.12 8.32
C GLU A 98 -16.99 18.02 8.95
N GLU A 99 -16.88 18.34 10.24
CA GLU A 99 -15.63 18.19 10.97
C GLU A 99 -15.28 16.70 11.18
N GLN A 100 -16.25 15.82 11.37
CA GLN A 100 -16.00 14.37 11.44
C GLN A 100 -15.35 13.85 10.14
N LEU A 101 -15.78 14.35 8.98
CA LEU A 101 -15.18 14.01 7.68
C LEU A 101 -13.72 14.49 7.59
N ILE A 102 -13.43 15.71 8.07
CA ILE A 102 -12.06 16.26 8.12
C ILE A 102 -11.18 15.40 9.06
N MET A 103 -11.69 15.01 10.23
CA MET A 103 -10.98 14.16 11.18
C MET A 103 -10.66 12.79 10.56
N LYS A 104 -11.61 12.19 9.83
CA LYS A 104 -11.41 10.90 9.14
C LYS A 104 -10.34 10.97 8.06
N LYS A 105 -10.34 12.02 7.23
CA LYS A 105 -9.25 12.28 6.27
C LYS A 105 -7.91 12.47 6.98
N THR A 106 -7.89 13.23 8.06
CA THR A 106 -6.67 13.49 8.85
C THR A 106 -6.10 12.19 9.40
N ARG A 107 -6.95 11.29 9.91
CA ARG A 107 -6.53 9.97 10.39
C ARG A 107 -5.86 9.12 9.30
N VAL A 108 -6.41 9.13 8.08
CA VAL A 108 -5.77 8.45 6.93
C VAL A 108 -4.42 9.08 6.63
N LYS A 109 -4.36 10.41 6.55
CA LYS A 109 -3.12 11.17 6.29
C LYS A 109 -2.02 10.88 7.32
N GLU A 110 -2.35 10.90 8.61
CA GLU A 110 -1.40 10.64 9.68
C GLU A 110 -0.85 9.22 9.65
N ALA A 111 -1.69 8.23 9.31
CA ALA A 111 -1.24 6.84 9.17
C ALA A 111 -0.27 6.68 8.00
N LEU A 112 -0.59 7.26 6.84
CA LEU A 112 0.26 7.22 5.65
C LEU A 112 1.58 7.97 5.85
N ASN A 113 1.55 9.13 6.52
CA ASN A 113 2.74 9.95 6.78
C ASN A 113 3.82 9.26 7.64
N LYS A 114 3.49 8.17 8.33
CA LYS A 114 4.49 7.37 9.07
C LYS A 114 5.48 6.66 8.14
N ILE A 115 5.16 6.57 6.85
CA ILE A 115 5.95 5.89 5.84
C ILE A 115 6.47 6.93 4.87
N SER A 116 7.80 7.05 4.74
CA SER A 116 8.45 8.11 3.97
C SER A 116 7.93 8.23 2.53
N LYS A 117 7.76 7.09 1.84
CA LYS A 117 7.21 7.01 0.47
C LYS A 117 5.76 7.48 0.33
N LEU A 118 5.01 7.56 1.44
CA LEU A 118 3.59 7.91 1.47
C LEU A 118 3.35 9.33 2.03
N SER A 119 4.40 10.06 2.40
CA SER A 119 4.27 11.35 3.11
C SER A 119 3.69 12.50 2.27
N ASN A 120 3.72 12.40 0.94
CA ASN A 120 3.30 13.46 0.01
C ASN A 120 2.17 13.02 -0.95
N VAL A 121 1.47 11.93 -0.65
CA VAL A 121 0.40 11.43 -1.52
C VAL A 121 -0.86 12.28 -1.37
N GLU A 122 -1.53 12.56 -2.50
CA GLU A 122 -2.80 13.29 -2.47
C GLU A 122 -3.91 12.38 -1.91
N ILE A 123 -4.66 12.90 -0.94
CA ILE A 123 -5.80 12.20 -0.33
C ILE A 123 -7.05 13.02 -0.61
N LYS A 124 -8.05 12.41 -1.26
CA LYS A 124 -9.33 13.07 -1.52
C LYS A 124 -10.09 13.36 -0.22
N ASN A 125 -11.06 14.26 -0.28
CA ASN A 125 -11.92 14.55 0.87
C ASN A 125 -12.76 13.32 1.22
N THR A 126 -12.97 13.06 2.51
CA THR A 126 -13.81 11.93 2.94
C THR A 126 -15.21 12.10 2.38
N LEU A 127 -15.69 11.09 1.65
CA LEU A 127 -17.05 11.11 1.12
C LEU A 127 -18.05 10.89 2.26
N PRO A 128 -19.09 11.72 2.37
CA PRO A 128 -20.12 11.55 3.38
C PRO A 128 -20.90 10.25 3.15
N ALA A 129 -21.41 9.67 4.24
CA ALA A 129 -22.50 8.70 4.15
C ALA A 129 -23.77 9.34 3.58
N PRO A 130 -24.59 8.61 2.80
CA PRO A 130 -25.89 9.10 2.33
C PRO A 130 -26.84 9.40 3.49
N GLU A 131 -26.75 8.59 4.54
CA GLU A 131 -27.53 8.72 5.76
C GLU A 131 -26.59 8.67 6.98
N ILE A 132 -26.71 9.67 7.86
CA ILE A 132 -25.91 9.75 9.10
C ILE A 132 -26.62 9.13 10.31
N THR A 133 -27.93 8.96 10.22
CA THR A 133 -28.77 8.24 11.18
C THR A 133 -29.45 7.07 10.49
N HIS A 134 -29.92 6.09 11.25
CA HIS A 134 -30.67 4.93 10.74
C HIS A 134 -29.99 4.10 9.64
N TYR A 135 -28.67 4.25 9.46
CA TYR A 135 -27.89 3.59 8.42
C TYR A 135 -27.51 2.15 8.79
N ARG A 136 -27.42 1.83 10.09
CA ARG A 136 -26.85 0.57 10.57
C ARG A 136 -27.88 -0.56 10.52
N ASN A 137 -27.59 -1.60 9.74
CA ASN A 137 -28.47 -2.76 9.52
C ASN A 137 -28.19 -3.97 10.43
N HIS A 138 -27.18 -3.91 11.31
CA HIS A 138 -26.78 -5.01 12.18
C HIS A 138 -26.34 -4.53 13.56
N ALA A 139 -26.86 -5.18 14.59
CA ALA A 139 -26.47 -4.97 15.97
C ALA A 139 -26.30 -6.31 16.71
N ARG A 140 -25.33 -6.36 17.62
CA ARG A 140 -25.13 -7.47 18.55
C ARG A 140 -25.25 -6.94 19.99
N PHE A 141 -26.36 -7.23 20.63
CA PHE A 141 -26.69 -6.80 21.97
C PHE A 141 -26.11 -7.75 23.02
N THR A 142 -25.69 -7.18 24.13
CA THR A 142 -25.51 -7.92 25.39
C THR A 142 -26.85 -7.99 26.09
N VAL A 143 -27.13 -9.15 26.70
CA VAL A 143 -28.37 -9.37 27.45
C VAL A 143 -28.05 -9.53 28.93
N ARG A 144 -28.70 -8.73 29.79
CA ARG A 144 -28.49 -8.71 31.26
C ARG A 144 -29.81 -8.48 32.00
N TYR A 145 -29.77 -8.64 33.32
CA TYR A 145 -30.79 -8.13 34.25
C TYR A 145 -32.25 -8.37 33.82
N GLY A 146 -32.62 -9.64 33.68
CA GLY A 146 -33.98 -9.99 33.30
C GLY A 146 -34.27 -9.81 31.81
N GLY A 147 -33.30 -10.11 30.93
CA GLY A 147 -33.53 -10.10 29.48
C GLY A 147 -33.39 -8.73 28.80
N LYS A 148 -32.81 -7.74 29.49
CA LYS A 148 -32.58 -6.39 28.96
C LYS A 148 -31.55 -6.41 27.84
N LEU A 149 -31.90 -5.80 26.71
CA LEU A 149 -30.98 -5.59 25.59
C LEU A 149 -30.19 -4.30 25.78
N GLY A 150 -28.89 -4.36 25.56
CA GLY A 150 -28.03 -3.21 25.76
C GLY A 150 -26.59 -3.42 25.36
N PHE A 151 -25.75 -2.46 25.77
CA PHE A 151 -24.30 -2.49 25.57
C PHE A 151 -23.57 -2.33 26.89
N VAL A 152 -22.33 -2.83 26.93
CA VAL A 152 -21.42 -2.61 28.04
C VAL A 152 -20.50 -1.45 27.68
N ASN A 153 -20.43 -0.43 28.53
CA ASN A 153 -19.49 0.68 28.36
C ASN A 153 -18.06 0.13 28.37
N LYS A 154 -17.28 0.47 27.34
CA LYS A 154 -15.90 -0.02 27.19
C LYS A 154 -14.99 0.36 28.37
N ASN A 155 -15.23 1.52 28.98
CA ASN A 155 -14.39 2.11 30.02
C ASN A 155 -14.90 1.73 31.42
N THR A 156 -16.16 2.03 31.74
CA THR A 156 -16.72 1.78 33.09
C THR A 156 -17.16 0.33 33.31
N ARG A 157 -17.30 -0.46 32.24
CA ARG A 157 -17.85 -1.83 32.26
C ARG A 157 -19.30 -1.93 32.72
N GLU A 158 -19.98 -0.80 32.89
CA GLU A 158 -21.39 -0.76 33.24
C GLU A 158 -22.25 -1.17 32.05
N PHE A 159 -23.38 -1.79 32.33
CA PHE A 159 -24.36 -2.16 31.32
C PHE A 159 -25.39 -1.04 31.18
N ILE A 160 -25.68 -0.67 29.93
CA ILE A 160 -26.65 0.35 29.56
C ILE A 160 -27.72 -0.32 28.70
N GLN A 161 -28.95 -0.32 29.22
CA GLN A 161 -30.13 -0.70 28.44
C GLN A 161 -30.33 0.29 27.29
N ILE A 162 -30.65 -0.23 26.11
CA ILE A 162 -30.88 0.57 24.90
C ILE A 162 -32.28 0.29 24.38
N ASP A 163 -33.21 1.22 24.64
CA ASP A 163 -34.57 1.12 24.10
C ASP A 163 -34.64 1.53 22.61
N GLU A 164 -33.75 2.44 22.19
CA GLU A 164 -33.71 2.95 20.82
C GLU A 164 -32.29 3.43 20.48
N CYS A 165 -31.76 3.00 19.33
CA CYS A 165 -30.51 3.50 18.80
C CYS A 165 -30.74 4.21 17.47
N LYS A 166 -30.57 5.54 17.47
CA LYS A 166 -30.83 6.40 16.31
C LYS A 166 -29.89 6.17 15.12
N ILE A 167 -28.76 5.49 15.28
CA ILE A 167 -27.92 5.06 14.14
C ILE A 167 -28.36 3.71 13.56
N MET A 168 -29.10 2.91 14.31
CA MET A 168 -29.68 1.66 13.81
C MET A 168 -30.94 1.95 13.03
N ASN A 169 -31.19 1.12 12.02
CA ASN A 169 -32.38 1.27 11.23
C ASN A 169 -33.67 1.03 12.03
N LYS A 170 -34.79 1.46 11.46
CA LYS A 170 -36.09 1.45 12.14
C LYS A 170 -36.51 0.02 12.52
N GLY A 171 -36.29 -0.93 11.62
CA GLY A 171 -36.63 -2.33 11.88
C GLY A 171 -35.87 -2.96 13.05
N ILE A 172 -34.57 -2.65 13.24
CA ILE A 172 -33.86 -3.08 14.46
C ILE A 172 -34.52 -2.48 15.70
N ASN A 173 -34.82 -1.18 15.70
CA ASN A 173 -35.45 -0.53 16.85
C ASN A 173 -36.84 -1.11 17.16
N GLU A 174 -37.61 -1.46 16.14
CA GLU A 174 -38.88 -2.20 16.30
C GLU A 174 -38.65 -3.57 16.96
N LYS A 175 -37.61 -4.32 16.54
CA LYS A 175 -37.27 -5.61 17.15
C LYS A 175 -36.79 -5.47 18.59
N ILE A 176 -36.03 -4.42 18.93
CA ILE A 176 -35.66 -4.12 20.33
C ILE A 176 -36.93 -4.01 21.18
N ASN A 177 -37.91 -3.19 20.76
CA ASN A 177 -39.15 -3.00 21.52
C ASN A 177 -39.95 -4.31 21.72
N GLN A 178 -39.89 -5.23 20.76
CA GLN A 178 -40.58 -6.53 20.85
C GLN A 178 -39.90 -7.50 21.83
N LEU A 179 -38.57 -7.41 21.96
CA LEU A 179 -37.70 -8.34 22.68
C LEU A 179 -37.25 -7.85 24.07
N GLN A 180 -37.29 -6.54 24.29
CA GLN A 180 -36.82 -5.91 25.52
C GLN A 180 -37.46 -6.58 26.76
N ASP A 181 -36.62 -6.86 27.77
CA ASP A 181 -37.00 -7.50 29.04
C ASP A 181 -37.53 -8.94 28.92
N LYS A 182 -37.31 -9.62 27.77
CA LYS A 182 -37.85 -10.98 27.52
C LYS A 182 -36.79 -12.03 27.16
N CYS A 183 -35.54 -11.63 26.95
CA CYS A 183 -34.48 -12.50 26.40
C CYS A 183 -33.59 -13.18 27.46
N GLU A 184 -34.09 -13.47 28.66
CA GLU A 184 -33.29 -13.99 29.80
C GLU A 184 -32.48 -15.26 29.50
N GLU A 185 -32.93 -16.06 28.55
CA GLU A 185 -32.34 -17.36 28.19
C GLU A 185 -31.05 -17.26 27.34
N THR A 186 -30.61 -16.05 26.94
CA THR A 186 -29.34 -15.82 26.26
C THR A 186 -28.55 -14.69 26.90
N SER A 187 -27.23 -14.69 26.70
CA SER A 187 -26.33 -13.59 27.10
C SER A 187 -26.00 -12.61 25.96
N GLN A 188 -26.29 -13.01 24.72
CA GLN A 188 -26.00 -12.26 23.50
C GLN A 188 -27.12 -12.45 22.48
N LEU A 189 -27.49 -11.38 21.80
CA LEU A 189 -28.54 -11.41 20.78
C LEU A 189 -28.12 -10.55 19.58
N SER A 190 -28.12 -11.14 18.39
CA SER A 190 -27.84 -10.46 17.13
C SER A 190 -29.15 -10.15 16.41
N ILE A 191 -29.31 -8.91 15.96
CA ILE A 191 -30.44 -8.48 15.13
C ILE A 191 -29.89 -7.87 13.84
N ARG A 192 -30.34 -8.41 12.71
CA ARG A 192 -30.17 -7.78 11.39
C ARG A 192 -31.53 -7.43 10.81
N HIS A 193 -31.58 -6.36 10.05
CA HIS A 193 -32.80 -5.94 9.36
C HIS A 193 -32.44 -5.18 8.08
N SER A 194 -33.12 -5.45 6.98
CA SER A 194 -33.02 -4.66 5.74
C SER A 194 -34.12 -3.62 5.68
N ASN A 195 -33.79 -2.36 5.41
CA ASN A 195 -34.79 -1.33 5.13
C ASN A 195 -35.47 -1.49 3.77
N ILE A 196 -34.88 -2.26 2.87
CA ILE A 196 -35.31 -2.38 1.48
C ILE A 196 -36.25 -3.58 1.32
N THR A 197 -35.87 -4.74 1.85
CA THR A 197 -36.65 -5.98 1.72
C THR A 197 -37.56 -6.24 2.92
N SER A 198 -37.39 -5.48 4.01
CA SER A 198 -37.99 -5.76 5.33
C SER A 198 -37.63 -7.14 5.92
N SER A 199 -36.70 -7.86 5.30
CA SER A 199 -36.19 -9.12 5.83
C SER A 199 -35.35 -8.87 7.07
N PHE A 200 -35.42 -9.77 8.04
CA PHE A 200 -34.72 -9.66 9.30
C PHE A 200 -34.21 -11.01 9.79
N LEU A 201 -33.26 -10.96 10.71
CA LEU A 201 -32.70 -12.13 11.38
C LEU A 201 -32.48 -11.79 12.84
N ILE A 202 -32.96 -12.66 13.73
CA ILE A 202 -32.71 -12.60 15.17
C ILE A 202 -32.07 -13.92 15.60
N GLN A 203 -30.88 -13.86 16.21
CA GLN A 203 -30.12 -15.03 16.66
C GLN A 203 -29.60 -14.83 18.09
N PRO A 204 -29.64 -15.85 18.97
CA PRO A 204 -30.04 -17.24 18.71
C PRO A 204 -31.57 -17.43 18.61
N THR A 205 -32.02 -18.66 18.37
CA THR A 205 -33.43 -19.06 18.59
C THR A 205 -33.78 -18.90 20.07
N LEU A 206 -34.91 -18.26 20.33
CA LEU A 206 -35.49 -18.05 21.65
C LEU A 206 -36.76 -18.90 21.82
N LYS A 207 -36.98 -19.44 23.01
CA LYS A 207 -38.09 -20.34 23.38
C LYS A 207 -39.13 -19.70 24.30
N SER A 208 -38.83 -18.52 24.86
CA SER A 208 -39.76 -17.82 25.76
C SER A 208 -41.11 -17.53 25.11
N ASP A 209 -42.21 -17.96 25.74
CA ASP A 209 -43.59 -17.72 25.27
C ASP A 209 -43.97 -16.22 25.25
N GLN A 210 -43.18 -15.36 25.92
CA GLN A 210 -43.39 -13.90 25.92
C GLN A 210 -42.90 -13.22 24.63
N ILE A 211 -42.14 -13.95 23.80
CA ILE A 211 -41.53 -13.46 22.56
C ILE A 211 -42.42 -13.86 21.39
N THR A 212 -43.11 -12.87 20.83
CA THR A 212 -44.05 -13.08 19.71
C THR A 212 -43.39 -12.91 18.34
N VAL A 213 -42.14 -12.43 18.29
CA VAL A 213 -41.39 -12.28 17.05
C VAL A 213 -40.61 -13.56 16.77
N GLU A 214 -40.63 -13.98 15.51
CA GLU A 214 -39.84 -15.14 15.07
C GLU A 214 -38.34 -14.90 15.31
N THR A 215 -37.67 -15.91 15.85
CA THR A 215 -36.22 -15.92 16.08
C THR A 215 -35.60 -17.21 15.56
N GLY A 216 -34.29 -17.23 15.37
CA GLY A 216 -33.58 -18.40 14.86
C GLY A 216 -33.46 -18.47 13.34
N GLN A 217 -33.82 -17.41 12.61
CA GLN A 217 -33.64 -17.35 11.15
C GLN A 217 -32.17 -17.60 10.79
N SER A 218 -31.91 -18.48 9.82
CA SER A 218 -30.54 -18.80 9.41
C SER A 218 -29.87 -17.67 8.62
N HIS A 219 -30.68 -16.86 7.92
CA HIS A 219 -30.25 -15.76 7.08
C HIS A 219 -31.31 -14.64 7.03
N TYR A 220 -30.90 -13.46 6.58
CA TYR A 220 -31.82 -12.41 6.08
C TYR A 220 -31.47 -12.07 4.64
N LEU A 221 -32.39 -11.37 3.96
CA LEU A 221 -32.22 -10.90 2.59
C LEU A 221 -32.00 -9.39 2.56
N GLU A 222 -31.04 -8.94 1.77
CA GLU A 222 -30.75 -7.54 1.53
C GLU A 222 -30.70 -7.28 0.02
N THR A 223 -30.77 -6.02 -0.39
CA THR A 223 -30.59 -5.63 -1.79
C THR A 223 -29.71 -4.38 -1.85
N VAL A 224 -28.65 -4.44 -2.65
CA VAL A 224 -27.75 -3.30 -2.88
C VAL A 224 -27.70 -3.04 -4.38
N HIS A 225 -28.08 -1.84 -4.81
CA HIS A 225 -28.12 -1.48 -6.24
C HIS A 225 -28.81 -2.54 -7.12
N GLN A 226 -29.97 -3.04 -6.66
CA GLN A 226 -30.79 -4.09 -7.31
C GLN A 226 -30.19 -5.50 -7.28
N ILE A 227 -29.03 -5.69 -6.66
CA ILE A 227 -28.39 -6.99 -6.49
C ILE A 227 -28.85 -7.60 -5.17
N PRO A 228 -29.47 -8.80 -5.18
CA PRO A 228 -29.92 -9.45 -3.96
C PRO A 228 -28.73 -10.06 -3.22
N PHE A 229 -28.77 -10.01 -1.90
CA PHE A 229 -27.81 -10.66 -1.02
C PHE A 229 -28.54 -11.44 0.08
N LYS A 230 -28.38 -12.74 0.08
CA LYS A 230 -28.66 -13.62 1.20
C LYS A 230 -27.47 -13.59 2.13
N VAL A 231 -27.70 -13.31 3.41
CA VAL A 231 -26.62 -13.19 4.40
C VAL A 231 -26.97 -14.02 5.62
N ALA A 232 -26.23 -15.11 5.83
CA ALA A 232 -26.37 -15.93 7.01
C ALA A 232 -25.88 -15.22 8.27
N SER A 233 -26.36 -15.66 9.43
CA SER A 233 -25.97 -15.13 10.74
C SER A 233 -24.44 -14.92 10.92
N PRO A 234 -23.57 -15.91 10.63
CA PRO A 234 -22.12 -15.77 10.79
C PRO A 234 -21.44 -14.99 9.66
N SER A 235 -22.11 -14.79 8.52
CA SER A 235 -21.51 -14.17 7.33
C SER A 235 -21.31 -12.67 7.54
N PHE A 236 -20.14 -12.15 7.16
CA PHE A 236 -19.89 -10.71 7.18
C PHE A 236 -20.70 -10.01 6.08
N PHE A 237 -21.21 -8.82 6.39
CA PHE A 237 -21.82 -7.92 5.42
C PHE A 237 -21.67 -6.49 5.89
N GLN A 238 -21.50 -5.55 4.96
CA GLN A 238 -21.32 -4.15 5.30
C GLN A 238 -22.56 -3.60 6.01
N VAL A 239 -22.34 -2.87 7.11
CA VAL A 239 -23.44 -2.46 8.00
C VAL A 239 -24.18 -1.21 7.54
N ASN A 240 -23.59 -0.43 6.64
CA ASN A 240 -24.19 0.76 6.03
C ASN A 240 -24.38 0.48 4.54
N THR A 241 -25.51 -0.15 4.20
CA THR A 241 -25.79 -0.63 2.84
C THR A 241 -26.01 0.49 1.84
N ALA A 242 -26.42 1.66 2.30
CA ALA A 242 -26.59 2.84 1.45
C ALA A 242 -25.25 3.35 0.89
N GLN A 243 -24.13 3.11 1.56
CA GLN A 243 -22.81 3.58 1.13
C GLN A 243 -22.09 2.63 0.17
N ILE A 244 -22.52 1.36 0.11
CA ILE A 244 -21.89 0.34 -0.75
C ILE A 244 -21.94 0.71 -2.25
N PRO A 245 -23.06 1.20 -2.83
CA PRO A 245 -23.09 1.59 -4.25
C PRO A 245 -22.03 2.62 -4.60
N THR A 246 -21.77 3.60 -3.73
CA THR A 246 -20.73 4.61 -3.93
C THR A 246 -19.34 3.99 -4.04
N MET A 247 -19.04 2.93 -3.27
CA MET A 247 -17.78 2.19 -3.39
C MET A 247 -17.63 1.53 -4.77
N GLY A 248 -18.69 0.86 -5.24
CA GLY A 248 -18.72 0.24 -6.56
C GLY A 248 -18.58 1.26 -7.69
N GLU A 249 -19.23 2.42 -7.56
CA GLU A 249 -19.13 3.53 -8.53
C GLU A 249 -17.73 4.12 -8.60
N ILE A 250 -17.04 4.31 -7.47
CA ILE A 250 -15.64 4.78 -7.46
C ILE A 250 -14.76 3.83 -8.27
N ILE A 251 -14.85 2.53 -8.00
CA ILE A 251 -14.03 1.52 -8.67
C ILE A 251 -14.34 1.49 -10.17
N LYS A 252 -15.63 1.41 -10.52
CA LYS A 252 -16.09 1.37 -11.91
C LYS A 252 -15.66 2.60 -12.70
N ASN A 253 -15.92 3.79 -12.18
CA ASN A 253 -15.66 5.04 -12.90
C ASN A 253 -14.17 5.33 -13.02
N HIS A 254 -13.37 4.90 -12.05
CA HIS A 254 -11.92 5.14 -12.06
C HIS A 254 -11.18 4.18 -12.99
N LEU A 255 -11.64 2.93 -13.10
CA LEU A 255 -11.01 1.91 -13.94
C LEU A 255 -11.55 1.86 -15.37
N ASP A 256 -12.73 2.44 -15.63
CA ASP A 256 -13.39 2.47 -16.94
C ASP A 256 -13.41 1.10 -17.63
N PHE A 257 -14.03 0.11 -16.98
CA PHE A 257 -14.08 -1.25 -17.51
C PHE A 257 -14.77 -1.31 -18.88
N GLN A 258 -14.13 -1.99 -19.84
CA GLN A 258 -14.61 -2.15 -21.22
C GLN A 258 -15.44 -3.43 -21.42
N GLY A 259 -15.63 -4.24 -20.38
CA GLY A 259 -16.36 -5.52 -20.44
C GLY A 259 -15.49 -6.71 -20.85
N SER A 260 -14.19 -6.50 -21.07
CA SER A 260 -13.25 -7.55 -21.49
C SER A 260 -12.39 -8.08 -20.34
N GLU A 261 -12.42 -7.39 -19.21
CA GLU A 261 -11.51 -7.57 -18.08
C GLU A 261 -11.83 -8.81 -17.27
N ILE A 262 -10.78 -9.49 -16.80
CA ILE A 262 -10.88 -10.55 -15.80
C ILE A 262 -10.38 -9.98 -14.48
N ILE A 263 -11.22 -10.02 -13.44
CA ILE A 263 -10.89 -9.46 -12.13
C ILE A 263 -10.97 -10.49 -11.01
N ILE A 264 -10.26 -10.24 -9.92
CA ILE A 264 -10.36 -11.00 -8.68
C ILE A 264 -11.02 -10.13 -7.61
N ASP A 265 -11.99 -10.68 -6.89
CA ASP A 265 -12.51 -10.17 -5.62
C ASP A 265 -11.97 -11.07 -4.50
N ALA A 266 -10.92 -10.63 -3.81
CA ALA A 266 -10.29 -11.39 -2.73
C ALA A 266 -10.86 -10.96 -1.37
N TYR A 267 -11.02 -11.94 -0.47
CA TYR A 267 -11.79 -11.76 0.77
C TYR A 267 -13.25 -11.41 0.48
N ALA A 268 -13.83 -12.05 -0.53
CA ALA A 268 -15.10 -11.64 -1.15
C ALA A 268 -16.30 -11.68 -0.19
N GLY A 269 -16.24 -12.45 0.90
CA GLY A 269 -17.39 -12.70 1.76
C GLY A 269 -18.54 -13.30 0.95
N VAL A 270 -19.67 -12.62 0.93
CA VAL A 270 -20.85 -13.01 0.13
C VAL A 270 -20.78 -12.54 -1.33
N GLY A 271 -19.65 -11.97 -1.77
CA GLY A 271 -19.42 -11.48 -3.14
C GLY A 271 -20.00 -10.09 -3.39
N THR A 272 -19.84 -9.16 -2.46
CA THR A 272 -20.44 -7.81 -2.58
C THR A 272 -19.89 -7.06 -3.81
N PHE A 273 -18.56 -6.97 -3.94
CA PHE A 273 -17.94 -6.31 -5.10
C PHE A 273 -18.06 -7.16 -6.35
N ALA A 274 -17.91 -8.49 -6.23
CA ALA A 274 -18.18 -9.40 -7.33
C ALA A 274 -19.56 -9.15 -7.94
N GLY A 275 -20.62 -9.07 -7.14
CA GLY A 275 -21.96 -8.75 -7.61
C GLY A 275 -22.03 -7.39 -8.30
N LEU A 276 -21.55 -6.33 -7.64
CA LEU A 276 -21.64 -4.95 -8.14
C LEU A 276 -20.90 -4.73 -9.46
N LEU A 277 -19.80 -5.44 -9.67
CA LEU A 277 -18.91 -5.25 -10.82
C LEU A 277 -19.16 -6.26 -11.94
N SER A 278 -19.84 -7.38 -11.67
CA SER A 278 -20.11 -8.41 -12.69
C SER A 278 -20.76 -7.90 -13.97
N PRO A 279 -21.65 -6.88 -13.97
CA PRO A 279 -22.22 -6.36 -15.21
C PRO A 279 -21.22 -5.67 -16.14
N TYR A 280 -20.03 -5.31 -15.65
CA TYR A 280 -19.07 -4.45 -16.36
C TYR A 280 -17.80 -5.18 -16.80
N VAL A 281 -17.64 -6.46 -16.47
CA VAL A 281 -16.41 -7.22 -16.69
C VAL A 281 -16.70 -8.58 -17.30
N LYS A 282 -15.69 -9.19 -17.91
CA LYS A 282 -15.83 -10.50 -18.58
C LYS A 282 -16.00 -11.63 -17.58
N LYS A 283 -15.18 -11.65 -16.52
CA LYS A 283 -15.16 -12.72 -15.51
C LYS A 283 -14.66 -12.20 -14.16
N ILE A 284 -15.21 -12.75 -13.07
CA ILE A 284 -14.78 -12.47 -11.70
C ILE A 284 -14.45 -13.78 -10.99
N PHE A 285 -13.28 -13.84 -10.36
CA PHE A 285 -12.99 -14.86 -9.34
C PHE A 285 -13.22 -14.28 -7.95
N ALA A 286 -14.20 -14.81 -7.21
CA ALA A 286 -14.50 -14.42 -5.85
C ALA A 286 -13.88 -15.42 -4.86
N ILE A 287 -12.83 -15.01 -4.15
CA ILE A 287 -12.07 -15.86 -3.23
C ILE A 287 -12.53 -15.63 -1.79
N GLU A 288 -12.96 -16.70 -1.12
CA GLU A 288 -13.46 -16.64 0.26
C GLU A 288 -13.10 -17.92 1.02
N GLU A 289 -12.77 -17.82 2.32
CA GLU A 289 -12.44 -18.99 3.14
C GLU A 289 -13.68 -19.63 3.78
N SER A 290 -14.70 -18.84 4.09
CA SER A 290 -15.92 -19.24 4.79
C SER A 290 -16.88 -19.99 3.87
N PRO A 291 -17.16 -21.27 4.14
CA PRO A 291 -18.11 -22.05 3.33
C PRO A 291 -19.54 -21.46 3.36
N SER A 292 -19.93 -20.85 4.48
CA SER A 292 -21.27 -20.25 4.59
C SER A 292 -21.40 -19.01 3.72
N ALA A 293 -20.36 -18.16 3.67
CA ALA A 293 -20.37 -16.94 2.87
C ALA A 293 -20.35 -17.26 1.36
N ILE A 294 -19.61 -18.30 0.94
CA ILE A 294 -19.64 -18.77 -0.45
C ILE A 294 -21.02 -19.30 -0.84
N LYS A 295 -21.63 -20.12 0.03
CA LYS A 295 -22.97 -20.64 -0.22
C LYS A 295 -23.98 -19.50 -0.37
N ASP A 296 -23.94 -18.55 0.56
CA ASP A 296 -24.74 -17.34 0.54
C ASP A 296 -24.53 -16.54 -0.76
N GLY A 297 -23.28 -16.33 -1.18
CA GLY A 297 -22.93 -15.62 -2.41
C GLY A 297 -23.41 -16.33 -3.68
N LYS A 298 -23.24 -17.65 -3.77
CA LYS A 298 -23.76 -18.47 -4.88
C LYS A 298 -25.28 -18.44 -4.98
N ASP A 299 -25.97 -18.53 -3.85
CA ASP A 299 -27.44 -18.43 -3.79
C ASP A 299 -27.91 -17.03 -4.23
N SER A 300 -27.19 -15.99 -3.80
CA SER A 300 -27.50 -14.58 -4.06
C SER A 300 -27.28 -14.19 -5.52
N LEU A 301 -26.14 -14.60 -6.08
CA LEU A 301 -25.64 -14.14 -7.38
C LEU A 301 -25.89 -15.16 -8.49
N ILE A 302 -26.95 -15.98 -8.36
CA ILE A 302 -27.28 -17.03 -9.33
C ILE A 302 -27.55 -16.49 -10.75
N LYS A 303 -27.91 -15.21 -10.88
CA LYS A 303 -28.14 -14.55 -12.17
C LYS A 303 -26.84 -14.07 -12.83
N GLN A 304 -25.75 -13.97 -12.07
CA GLN A 304 -24.45 -13.50 -12.51
C GLN A 304 -23.60 -14.71 -12.93
N THR A 305 -23.73 -15.12 -14.18
CA THR A 305 -23.07 -16.32 -14.71
C THR A 305 -21.57 -16.19 -14.90
N ASN A 306 -21.02 -14.98 -14.79
CA ASN A 306 -19.60 -14.67 -14.95
C ASN A 306 -18.83 -14.57 -13.61
N ILE A 307 -19.42 -14.99 -12.49
CA ILE A 307 -18.76 -15.04 -11.18
C ILE A 307 -18.42 -16.49 -10.83
N GLU A 308 -17.15 -16.74 -10.55
CA GLU A 308 -16.62 -18.02 -10.09
C GLU A 308 -16.15 -17.91 -8.63
N PHE A 309 -16.86 -18.55 -7.71
CA PHE A 309 -16.47 -18.59 -6.31
C PHE A 309 -15.42 -19.68 -6.05
N LEU A 310 -14.27 -19.29 -5.52
CA LEU A 310 -13.17 -20.16 -5.13
C LEU A 310 -13.07 -20.23 -3.61
N GLN A 311 -13.17 -21.45 -3.05
CA GLN A 311 -13.07 -21.65 -1.61
C GLN A 311 -11.60 -21.83 -1.19
N GLY A 312 -11.14 -20.97 -0.29
CA GLY A 312 -9.83 -21.09 0.32
C GLY A 312 -9.32 -19.77 0.87
N LYS A 313 -8.17 -19.84 1.54
CA LYS A 313 -7.48 -18.64 1.98
C LYS A 313 -6.87 -17.93 0.79
N THR A 314 -7.00 -16.60 0.74
CA THR A 314 -6.49 -15.77 -0.37
C THR A 314 -5.05 -16.08 -0.73
N GLU A 315 -4.15 -16.16 0.26
CA GLU A 315 -2.73 -16.48 0.07
C GLU A 315 -2.45 -17.86 -0.53
N LEU A 316 -3.38 -18.80 -0.46
CA LEU A 316 -3.23 -20.15 -1.03
C LEU A 316 -3.90 -20.28 -2.40
N VAL A 317 -4.94 -19.50 -2.66
CA VAL A 317 -5.74 -19.60 -3.88
C VAL A 317 -5.14 -18.77 -5.01
N LEU A 318 -4.59 -17.59 -4.72
CA LEU A 318 -4.08 -16.66 -5.74
C LEU A 318 -3.04 -17.31 -6.67
N ASP A 319 -2.12 -18.10 -6.12
CA ASP A 319 -1.04 -18.75 -6.90
C ASP A 319 -1.56 -19.84 -7.88
N ASN A 320 -2.80 -20.32 -7.70
CA ASN A 320 -3.39 -21.34 -8.55
C ASN A 320 -4.16 -20.76 -9.75
N ILE A 321 -4.35 -19.44 -9.81
CA ILE A 321 -5.06 -18.78 -10.91
C ILE A 321 -4.09 -18.54 -12.05
N THR A 322 -4.34 -19.19 -13.20
CA THR A 322 -3.47 -19.14 -14.38
C THR A 322 -3.94 -18.17 -15.47
N GLU A 323 -5.15 -17.63 -15.34
CA GLU A 323 -5.68 -16.61 -16.25
C GLU A 323 -4.95 -15.27 -16.07
N ASN A 324 -4.86 -14.47 -17.13
CA ASN A 324 -4.29 -13.13 -17.04
C ASN A 324 -5.29 -12.18 -16.37
N ILE A 325 -4.92 -11.63 -15.21
CA ILE A 325 -5.81 -10.83 -14.38
C ILE A 325 -5.57 -9.34 -14.64
N ASP A 326 -6.62 -8.62 -15.00
CA ASP A 326 -6.55 -7.18 -15.27
C ASP A 326 -6.60 -6.35 -13.98
N ALA A 327 -7.41 -6.76 -13.01
CA ALA A 327 -7.51 -6.06 -11.72
C ALA A 327 -7.78 -7.02 -10.55
N ILE A 328 -7.33 -6.64 -9.36
CA ILE A 328 -7.67 -7.35 -8.12
C ILE A 328 -8.18 -6.39 -7.05
N ILE A 329 -9.28 -6.76 -6.41
CA ILE A 329 -9.83 -6.10 -5.22
C ILE A 329 -9.39 -6.91 -4.01
N VAL A 330 -8.88 -6.22 -2.99
CA VAL A 330 -8.60 -6.79 -1.66
C VAL A 330 -9.35 -5.99 -0.60
N ASP A 331 -10.27 -6.65 0.10
CA ASP A 331 -10.98 -6.10 1.29
C ASP A 331 -10.65 -6.94 2.54
N PRO A 332 -9.39 -6.89 3.01
CA PRO A 332 -8.94 -7.76 4.09
C PRO A 332 -9.57 -7.38 5.45
N PRO A 333 -9.54 -8.30 6.44
CA PRO A 333 -9.90 -7.96 7.81
C PRO A 333 -8.97 -6.89 8.40
N ARG A 334 -9.31 -6.33 9.57
CA ARG A 334 -8.55 -5.25 10.26
C ARG A 334 -7.03 -5.49 10.41
N LYS A 335 -6.56 -6.73 10.36
CA LYS A 335 -5.13 -7.08 10.40
C LYS A 335 -4.37 -6.76 9.09
N GLY A 336 -5.09 -6.40 8.02
CA GLY A 336 -4.58 -6.23 6.66
C GLY A 336 -4.39 -7.55 5.90
N CYS A 337 -3.78 -7.48 4.73
CA CYS A 337 -3.43 -8.63 3.91
C CYS A 337 -2.38 -9.50 4.58
N ASP A 338 -2.40 -10.79 4.26
CA ASP A 338 -1.25 -11.65 4.54
C ASP A 338 -0.07 -11.26 3.63
N VAL A 339 1.15 -11.37 4.15
CA VAL A 339 2.36 -11.04 3.38
C VAL A 339 2.48 -11.91 2.13
N GLN A 340 2.07 -13.18 2.22
CA GLN A 340 2.05 -14.07 1.06
C GLN A 340 1.02 -13.61 0.03
N SER A 341 -0.17 -13.14 0.43
CA SER A 341 -1.14 -12.57 -0.51
C SER A 341 -0.55 -11.39 -1.30
N ILE A 342 0.17 -10.48 -0.63
CA ILE A 342 0.86 -9.36 -1.29
C ILE A 342 1.91 -9.87 -2.28
N LYS A 343 2.70 -10.88 -1.91
CA LYS A 343 3.68 -11.50 -2.82
C LYS A 343 3.02 -12.12 -4.05
N SER A 344 1.94 -12.86 -3.87
CA SER A 344 1.17 -13.46 -4.97
C SER A 344 0.61 -12.40 -5.91
N ILE A 345 0.06 -11.30 -5.37
CA ILE A 345 -0.42 -10.15 -6.17
C ILE A 345 0.72 -9.54 -6.98
N LEU A 346 1.87 -9.30 -6.35
CA LEU A 346 3.05 -8.74 -7.02
C LEU A 346 3.63 -9.69 -8.08
N THR A 347 3.41 -11.00 -7.97
CA THR A 347 3.86 -12.01 -8.94
C THR A 347 2.87 -12.15 -10.10
N MET A 348 1.57 -11.98 -9.82
CA MET A 348 0.50 -11.99 -10.81
C MET A 348 0.50 -10.72 -11.68
N GLU A 349 0.96 -9.61 -11.10
CA GLU A 349 1.14 -8.31 -11.76
C GLU A 349 -0.11 -7.71 -12.47
N PRO A 350 -1.29 -7.70 -11.83
CA PRO A 350 -2.48 -7.12 -12.42
C PRO A 350 -2.27 -5.65 -12.78
N LYS A 351 -2.97 -5.13 -13.81
CA LYS A 351 -2.85 -3.72 -14.19
C LYS A 351 -3.28 -2.80 -13.05
N ASN A 352 -4.29 -3.21 -12.28
CA ASN A 352 -4.83 -2.43 -11.17
C ASN A 352 -4.97 -3.26 -9.89
N ILE A 353 -4.66 -2.65 -8.75
CA ILE A 353 -4.94 -3.19 -7.42
C ILE A 353 -5.86 -2.20 -6.70
N ILE A 354 -7.01 -2.69 -6.23
CA ILE A 354 -7.99 -1.93 -5.47
C ILE A 354 -7.92 -2.43 -4.04
N TYR A 355 -7.36 -1.64 -3.14
CA TYR A 355 -7.26 -1.96 -1.73
C TYR A 355 -8.37 -1.23 -0.96
N ILE A 356 -9.21 -1.98 -0.26
CA ILE A 356 -10.28 -1.47 0.59
C ILE A 356 -9.89 -1.74 2.05
N SER A 357 -9.93 -0.72 2.90
CA SER A 357 -9.51 -0.85 4.30
C SER A 357 -10.34 -0.03 5.27
N CYS A 358 -10.74 -0.69 6.36
CA CYS A 358 -11.33 -0.06 7.54
C CYS A 358 -10.30 0.38 8.61
N ASP A 359 -9.00 0.08 8.39
CA ASP A 359 -7.91 0.46 9.28
C ASP A 359 -6.75 1.15 8.53
N PRO A 360 -6.55 2.47 8.74
CA PRO A 360 -5.50 3.21 8.06
C PRO A 360 -4.06 2.79 8.41
N ASP A 361 -3.81 2.28 9.61
CA ASP A 361 -2.45 1.93 10.06
C ASP A 361 -1.98 0.63 9.35
N THR A 362 -2.85 -0.38 9.22
CA THR A 362 -2.52 -1.59 8.44
C THR A 362 -2.54 -1.36 6.93
N LEU A 363 -3.42 -0.46 6.44
CA LEU A 363 -3.38 0.00 5.05
C LEU A 363 -2.00 0.59 4.70
N ALA A 364 -1.48 1.51 5.52
CA ALA A 364 -0.18 2.13 5.27
C ALA A 364 0.94 1.07 5.17
N ARG A 365 0.97 0.12 6.11
CA ARG A 365 1.94 -1.00 6.10
C ARG A 365 1.88 -1.79 4.79
N ASP A 366 0.69 -2.15 4.33
CA ASP A 366 0.54 -2.99 3.14
C ASP A 366 0.85 -2.21 1.85
N LEU A 367 0.46 -0.93 1.79
CA LEU A 367 0.87 -0.04 0.70
C LEU A 367 2.38 0.10 0.59
N GLN A 368 3.12 0.14 1.71
CA GLN A 368 4.58 0.16 1.67
C GLN A 368 5.14 -1.04 0.91
N LEU A 369 4.58 -2.23 1.08
CA LEU A 369 5.01 -3.44 0.40
C LEU A 369 4.64 -3.40 -1.09
N LEU A 370 3.41 -2.98 -1.41
CA LEU A 370 2.92 -2.87 -2.79
C LEU A 370 3.68 -1.82 -3.61
N LEU A 371 4.07 -0.71 -2.98
CA LEU A 371 4.82 0.40 -3.59
C LEU A 371 6.35 0.21 -3.59
N ASN A 372 6.87 -0.84 -2.95
CA ASN A 372 8.26 -1.25 -3.14
C ASN A 372 8.47 -2.01 -4.47
N GLY A 373 7.41 -2.12 -5.29
CA GLY A 373 7.38 -2.86 -6.55
C GLY A 373 7.00 -1.99 -7.75
N MET A 374 6.03 -2.47 -8.53
CA MET A 374 5.67 -1.96 -9.86
C MET A 374 4.42 -1.08 -9.87
N TYR A 375 4.01 -0.53 -8.73
CA TYR A 375 2.73 0.15 -8.59
C TYR A 375 2.91 1.56 -8.08
N LYS A 376 2.08 2.48 -8.60
CA LYS A 376 1.88 3.81 -8.03
C LYS A 376 0.46 3.95 -7.50
N ILE A 377 0.29 4.84 -6.53
CA ILE A 377 -1.02 5.27 -6.08
C ILE A 377 -1.62 6.17 -7.16
N ASP A 378 -2.84 5.86 -7.58
CA ASP A 378 -3.64 6.67 -8.50
C ASP A 378 -4.82 7.35 -7.79
N LEU A 379 -5.39 6.69 -6.78
CA LEU A 379 -6.46 7.27 -5.94
C LEU A 379 -6.31 6.85 -4.47
N ILE A 380 -6.58 7.80 -3.56
CA ILE A 380 -6.90 7.51 -2.16
C ILE A 380 -8.20 8.25 -1.82
N GLN A 381 -9.27 7.48 -1.61
CA GLN A 381 -10.61 7.99 -1.33
C GLN A 381 -11.09 7.45 0.02
N PRO A 382 -11.03 8.24 1.10
CA PRO A 382 -11.71 7.91 2.34
C PRO A 382 -13.24 8.03 2.18
N LEU A 383 -14.00 7.18 2.84
CA LEU A 383 -15.46 7.20 2.90
C LEU A 383 -15.93 7.07 4.33
N ASP A 384 -17.02 7.75 4.64
CA ASP A 384 -17.70 7.54 5.89
C ASP A 384 -18.68 6.35 5.79
N MET A 385 -18.22 5.17 6.19
CA MET A 385 -19.05 3.97 6.36
C MET A 385 -19.73 3.93 7.75
N PHE A 386 -19.23 4.70 8.71
CA PHE A 386 -19.65 4.67 10.11
C PHE A 386 -19.77 6.09 10.72
N PRO A 387 -20.80 6.87 10.31
CA PRO A 387 -21.08 8.19 10.87
C PRO A 387 -21.10 8.18 12.40
N HIS A 388 -20.64 9.28 13.02
CA HIS A 388 -20.57 9.44 14.48
C HIS A 388 -19.56 8.54 15.20
N THR A 389 -18.79 7.75 14.47
CA THR A 389 -17.64 7.00 14.98
C THR A 389 -16.34 7.51 14.37
N HIS A 390 -15.23 7.19 15.00
CA HIS A 390 -13.90 7.49 14.49
C HIS A 390 -13.45 6.57 13.32
N HIS A 391 -14.22 5.52 12.99
CA HIS A 391 -13.90 4.60 11.91
C HIS A 391 -14.01 5.29 10.55
N VAL A 392 -13.10 4.93 9.65
CA VAL A 392 -13.04 5.42 8.27
C VAL A 392 -12.77 4.23 7.37
N GLU A 393 -13.54 4.13 6.29
CA GLU A 393 -13.28 3.19 5.21
C GLU A 393 -12.44 3.90 4.16
N THR A 394 -11.47 3.24 3.54
CA THR A 394 -10.59 3.87 2.54
C THR A 394 -10.45 2.96 1.34
N ILE A 395 -10.74 3.49 0.15
CA ILE A 395 -10.44 2.84 -1.12
C ILE A 395 -9.15 3.45 -1.66
N VAL A 396 -8.18 2.59 -1.97
CA VAL A 396 -6.94 2.96 -2.65
C VAL A 396 -6.87 2.22 -3.97
N ILE A 397 -6.65 2.95 -5.07
CA ILE A 397 -6.43 2.34 -6.38
C ILE A 397 -4.96 2.54 -6.73
N LEU A 398 -4.30 1.42 -6.99
CA LEU A 398 -2.94 1.36 -7.47
C LEU A 398 -2.94 0.95 -8.94
N THR A 399 -2.20 1.67 -9.76
CA THR A 399 -1.98 1.33 -11.17
C THR A 399 -0.56 0.81 -11.34
N LYS A 400 -0.40 -0.24 -12.14
CA LYS A 400 0.92 -0.74 -12.53
C LYS A 400 1.67 0.37 -13.27
N GLN A 401 2.82 0.76 -12.75
CA GLN A 401 3.80 1.58 -13.44
C GLN A 401 4.44 0.74 -14.54
N ILE A 402 3.93 0.93 -15.75
CA ILE A 402 4.63 0.50 -16.96
C ILE A 402 5.71 1.55 -17.20
N TYR A 403 6.98 1.15 -17.28
CA TYR A 403 8.00 2.06 -17.78
C TYR A 403 7.58 2.55 -19.17
N SER A 404 7.46 3.86 -19.32
CA SER A 404 7.66 4.52 -20.61
C SER A 404 8.93 3.97 -21.27
N ASP A 405 8.96 3.88 -22.60
CA ASP A 405 10.07 3.36 -23.41
C ASP A 405 11.45 3.59 -22.75
N ILE A 406 12.12 2.50 -22.36
CA ILE A 406 13.49 2.59 -21.85
C ILE A 406 14.39 2.92 -23.03
N ILE A 407 15.25 3.93 -22.90
CA ILE A 407 16.20 4.33 -23.94
C ILE A 407 17.62 4.14 -23.40
N LEU A 408 18.37 3.24 -24.02
CA LEU A 408 19.80 3.08 -23.75
C LEU A 408 20.59 4.14 -24.54
N ALA A 409 21.17 5.11 -23.83
CA ALA A 409 22.05 6.16 -24.37
C ALA A 409 23.49 5.64 -24.55
N SER A 410 23.70 4.75 -25.51
CA SER A 410 25.00 4.09 -25.73
C SER A 410 25.12 3.49 -27.13
N SER A 411 26.30 3.56 -27.72
CA SER A 411 26.68 2.81 -28.93
C SER A 411 27.36 1.46 -28.67
N SER A 412 27.58 1.10 -27.40
CA SER A 412 28.20 -0.18 -27.05
C SER A 412 27.30 -1.39 -27.39
N PRO A 413 27.73 -2.30 -28.28
CA PRO A 413 26.96 -3.52 -28.60
C PRO A 413 26.87 -4.47 -27.39
N ARG A 414 27.86 -4.43 -26.49
CA ARG A 414 27.88 -5.22 -25.26
C ARG A 414 26.77 -4.82 -24.30
N ARG A 415 26.56 -3.51 -24.07
CA ARG A 415 25.49 -2.99 -23.21
C ARG A 415 24.11 -3.34 -23.75
N LYS A 416 23.92 -3.21 -25.07
CA LYS A 416 22.71 -3.67 -25.77
C LYS A 416 22.44 -5.15 -25.49
N LYS A 417 23.45 -6.01 -25.64
CA LYS A 417 23.28 -7.45 -25.45
C LYS A 417 22.94 -7.83 -24.01
N ILE A 418 23.50 -7.12 -23.03
CA ILE A 418 23.19 -7.33 -21.60
C ILE A 418 21.69 -7.10 -21.34
N LEU A 419 21.13 -5.99 -21.83
CA LEU A 419 19.70 -5.69 -21.65
C LEU A 419 18.80 -6.68 -22.40
N GLU A 420 19.17 -7.09 -23.62
CA GLU A 420 18.46 -8.15 -24.37
C GLU A 420 18.42 -9.47 -23.59
N LEU A 421 19.57 -9.91 -23.06
CA LEU A 421 19.65 -11.14 -22.26
C LEU A 421 18.90 -11.01 -20.93
N ALA A 422 18.81 -9.81 -20.38
CA ALA A 422 17.98 -9.50 -19.22
C ALA A 422 16.48 -9.45 -19.53
N ASN A 423 16.08 -9.64 -20.80
CA ASN A 423 14.69 -9.55 -21.26
C ASN A 423 14.04 -8.18 -20.99
N ILE A 424 14.86 -7.12 -20.98
CA ILE A 424 14.41 -5.74 -20.84
C ILE A 424 14.05 -5.23 -22.24
N LYS A 425 12.88 -4.64 -22.40
CA LYS A 425 12.50 -3.94 -23.64
C LYS A 425 13.07 -2.52 -23.62
N PHE A 426 13.77 -2.13 -24.68
CA PHE A 426 14.39 -0.81 -24.78
C PHE A 426 14.61 -0.39 -26.25
N ASN A 427 14.75 0.92 -26.45
CA ASN A 427 15.26 1.55 -27.66
C ASN A 427 16.72 1.97 -27.43
N ILE A 428 17.50 2.11 -28.50
CA ILE A 428 18.89 2.55 -28.42
C ILE A 428 19.06 3.87 -29.17
N LYS A 429 19.76 4.82 -28.54
CA LYS A 429 20.14 6.08 -29.17
C LYS A 429 21.61 6.37 -28.85
N GLU A 430 22.38 6.74 -29.87
CA GLU A 430 23.78 7.07 -29.70
C GLU A 430 23.95 8.55 -29.34
N PRO A 431 24.64 8.86 -28.22
CA PRO A 431 25.04 10.23 -27.90
C PRO A 431 26.14 10.70 -28.86
N ILE A 432 25.97 11.87 -29.48
CA ILE A 432 26.84 12.48 -30.50
C ILE A 432 27.93 13.35 -29.86
N ASN A 433 27.59 14.16 -28.85
CA ASN A 433 28.46 15.15 -28.21
C ASN A 433 28.29 15.18 -26.67
N PRO A 434 28.75 14.15 -25.94
CA PRO A 434 28.76 14.20 -24.49
C PRO A 434 29.79 15.24 -23.98
N GLU A 435 29.41 16.00 -22.97
CA GLU A 435 30.29 16.89 -22.21
C GLU A 435 31.18 16.08 -21.28
N TYR A 436 32.47 16.43 -21.22
CA TYR A 436 33.46 15.76 -20.40
C TYR A 436 33.71 16.56 -19.11
N SER A 437 33.79 15.85 -17.99
CA SER A 437 34.05 16.42 -16.67
C SER A 437 35.55 16.46 -16.37
N SER A 438 35.98 17.47 -15.61
CA SER A 438 37.34 17.53 -15.08
C SER A 438 37.55 16.46 -14.01
N LEU A 439 38.65 15.71 -14.10
CA LEU A 439 38.94 14.58 -13.22
C LEU A 439 39.15 15.03 -11.76
N ILE A 440 38.17 14.74 -10.88
CA ILE A 440 38.29 14.89 -9.42
C ILE A 440 38.63 13.54 -8.79
N ASN A 441 37.83 12.51 -9.09
CA ASN A 441 38.10 11.10 -8.79
C ASN A 441 37.45 10.20 -9.88
N PRO A 442 37.89 8.93 -10.02
CA PRO A 442 37.41 8.04 -11.09
C PRO A 442 35.91 7.73 -11.03
N GLU A 443 35.36 7.56 -9.84
CA GLU A 443 33.95 7.25 -9.59
C GLU A 443 33.04 8.39 -10.07
N LYS A 444 33.35 9.62 -9.67
CA LYS A 444 32.60 10.82 -10.06
C LYS A 444 32.77 11.14 -11.55
N TYR A 445 33.96 10.93 -12.09
CA TYR A 445 34.22 11.13 -13.52
C TYR A 445 33.32 10.25 -14.39
N VAL A 446 33.22 8.96 -14.08
CA VAL A 446 32.38 8.04 -14.86
C VAL A 446 30.89 8.29 -14.66
N GLU A 447 30.48 8.72 -13.45
CA GLU A 447 29.11 9.17 -13.19
C GLU A 447 28.74 10.37 -14.07
N ASP A 448 29.59 11.40 -14.10
CA ASP A 448 29.35 12.62 -14.87
C ASP A 448 29.28 12.33 -16.39
N ILE A 449 30.16 11.48 -16.91
CA ILE A 449 30.13 11.08 -18.33
C ILE A 449 28.87 10.27 -18.64
N SER A 450 28.52 9.30 -17.80
CA SER A 450 27.30 8.52 -17.99
C SER A 450 26.05 9.41 -17.98
N MET A 451 26.02 10.42 -17.11
CA MET A 451 24.94 11.40 -17.03
C MET A 451 24.92 12.29 -18.27
N SER A 452 26.07 12.77 -18.73
CA SER A 452 26.12 13.61 -19.94
C SER A 452 25.58 12.88 -21.16
N LYS A 453 25.84 11.58 -21.32
CA LYS A 453 25.27 10.78 -22.41
C LYS A 453 23.75 10.69 -22.31
N ALA A 454 23.22 10.45 -21.12
CA ALA A 454 21.78 10.42 -20.89
C ALA A 454 21.14 11.79 -21.20
N LYS A 455 21.76 12.89 -20.75
CA LYS A 455 21.29 14.26 -20.98
C LYS A 455 21.26 14.64 -22.45
N GLU A 456 22.19 14.13 -23.25
CA GLU A 456 22.17 14.39 -24.67
C GLU A 456 20.92 13.82 -25.34
N ILE A 457 20.58 12.58 -25.01
CA ILE A 457 19.34 11.95 -25.50
C ILE A 457 18.12 12.67 -24.93
N ALA A 458 18.16 13.08 -23.66
CA ALA A 458 17.06 13.81 -23.01
C ALA A 458 16.68 15.12 -23.72
N LYS A 459 17.59 15.73 -24.51
CA LYS A 459 17.28 16.93 -25.31
C LYS A 459 16.26 16.67 -26.43
N THR A 460 16.10 15.43 -26.88
CA THR A 460 15.22 15.07 -28.01
C THR A 460 14.00 14.23 -27.64
N GLU A 461 13.90 13.80 -26.38
CA GLU A 461 12.80 12.98 -25.88
C GLU A 461 11.86 13.78 -24.98
N ASN A 462 10.56 13.48 -25.03
CA ASN A 462 9.54 14.17 -24.23
C ASN A 462 9.01 13.33 -23.05
N SER A 463 9.33 12.04 -23.01
CA SER A 463 8.88 11.07 -22.01
C SER A 463 9.80 9.84 -22.08
N GLY A 464 9.91 9.04 -21.03
CA GLY A 464 10.80 7.88 -21.04
C GLY A 464 11.79 7.81 -19.88
N ILE A 465 12.42 6.64 -19.77
CA ILE A 465 13.57 6.43 -18.87
C ILE A 465 14.82 6.28 -19.73
N ILE A 466 15.76 7.21 -19.58
CA ILE A 466 17.03 7.19 -20.31
C ILE A 466 18.12 6.62 -19.42
N ILE A 467 18.77 5.55 -19.87
CA ILE A 467 19.89 4.91 -19.19
C ILE A 467 21.20 5.34 -19.88
N GLY A 468 22.01 6.12 -19.18
CA GLY A 468 23.39 6.42 -19.54
C GLY A 468 24.35 5.45 -18.87
N SER A 469 25.40 5.05 -19.58
CA SER A 469 26.47 4.24 -18.99
C SER A 469 27.82 4.51 -19.64
N ASP A 470 28.85 4.54 -18.80
CA ASP A 470 30.24 4.59 -19.25
C ASP A 470 31.17 3.77 -18.36
N THR A 471 32.32 3.36 -18.89
CA THR A 471 33.23 2.41 -18.23
C THR A 471 34.66 2.83 -18.47
N ILE A 472 35.42 2.94 -17.38
CA ILE A 472 36.83 3.31 -17.38
C ILE A 472 37.68 2.21 -16.74
N VAL A 473 38.94 2.14 -17.14
CA VAL A 473 39.99 1.37 -16.45
C VAL A 473 40.90 2.37 -15.74
N TYR A 474 41.19 2.13 -14.47
CA TYR A 474 42.05 2.97 -13.65
C TYR A 474 43.18 2.14 -13.05
N SER A 475 44.41 2.52 -13.40
CA SER A 475 45.66 1.89 -12.94
C SER A 475 46.70 2.97 -12.69
N ASP A 476 47.48 2.85 -11.62
CA ASP A 476 48.64 3.73 -11.34
C ASP A 476 48.37 5.24 -11.45
N ASN A 477 47.22 5.70 -10.93
CA ASN A 477 46.74 7.07 -11.02
C ASN A 477 46.41 7.60 -12.43
N GLU A 478 46.32 6.71 -13.43
CA GLU A 478 45.96 7.01 -14.80
C GLU A 478 44.62 6.37 -15.19
N ILE A 479 43.80 7.11 -15.94
CA ILE A 479 42.61 6.55 -16.60
C ILE A 479 43.00 6.03 -17.98
N LEU A 480 42.84 4.73 -18.18
CA LEU A 480 43.03 4.07 -19.46
C LEU A 480 41.67 3.95 -20.17
N GLU A 481 41.38 4.92 -21.03
CA GLU A 481 40.21 4.88 -21.90
C GLU A 481 40.42 3.92 -23.10
N LYS A 482 39.79 4.21 -24.24
CA LYS A 482 40.01 3.49 -25.49
C LYS A 482 41.36 3.91 -26.10
N PRO A 483 42.17 2.98 -26.64
CA PRO A 483 43.43 3.33 -27.25
C PRO A 483 43.22 4.16 -28.53
N LYS A 484 44.08 5.16 -28.74
CA LYS A 484 44.02 6.07 -29.90
C LYS A 484 44.94 5.60 -31.03
N THR A 485 46.01 4.89 -30.69
CA THR A 485 47.01 4.35 -31.61
C THR A 485 47.42 2.95 -31.18
N ILE A 486 48.12 2.23 -32.07
CA ILE A 486 48.69 0.91 -31.77
C ILE A 486 49.72 1.01 -30.63
N GLU A 487 50.52 2.07 -30.61
CA GLU A 487 51.50 2.33 -29.56
C GLU A 487 50.83 2.56 -28.22
N HIS A 488 49.70 3.28 -28.21
CA HIS A 488 48.91 3.50 -27.00
C HIS A 488 48.31 2.20 -26.47
N MET A 489 47.78 1.34 -27.36
CA MET A 489 47.31 0.00 -26.99
C MET A 489 48.44 -0.85 -26.38
N ARG A 490 49.63 -0.81 -26.98
CA ARG A 490 50.81 -1.54 -26.48
C ARG A 490 51.23 -1.05 -25.09
N TYR A 491 51.22 0.27 -24.87
CA TYR A 491 51.49 0.87 -23.57
C TYR A 491 50.48 0.40 -22.51
N MET A 492 49.17 0.53 -22.81
CA MET A 492 48.09 0.10 -21.91
C MET A 492 48.26 -1.36 -21.48
N LEU A 493 48.38 -2.29 -22.45
CA LEU A 493 48.48 -3.72 -22.14
C LEU A 493 49.76 -4.06 -21.36
N LYS A 494 50.88 -3.39 -21.64
CA LYS A 494 52.12 -3.58 -20.86
C LYS A 494 51.99 -3.05 -19.43
N SER A 495 51.35 -1.90 -19.24
CA SER A 495 51.13 -1.33 -17.90
C SER A 495 50.24 -2.23 -17.03
N LEU A 496 49.23 -2.86 -17.64
CA LEU A 496 48.30 -3.74 -16.95
C LEU A 496 48.86 -5.15 -16.72
N SER A 497 49.83 -5.61 -17.51
CA SER A 497 50.40 -6.96 -17.40
C SER A 497 50.97 -7.24 -16.01
N ALA A 498 50.58 -8.39 -15.42
CA ALA A 498 50.98 -8.82 -14.07
C ALA A 498 50.62 -7.84 -12.93
N ASN A 499 49.69 -6.90 -13.18
CA ASN A 499 49.22 -5.94 -12.20
C ASN A 499 47.71 -6.10 -11.93
N ASN A 500 47.27 -5.48 -10.83
CA ASN A 500 45.86 -5.32 -10.52
C ASN A 500 45.43 -3.91 -10.90
N HIS A 501 44.24 -3.79 -11.46
CA HIS A 501 43.64 -2.50 -11.78
C HIS A 501 42.15 -2.48 -11.44
N LYS A 502 41.58 -1.28 -11.38
CA LYS A 502 40.14 -1.09 -11.13
C LYS A 502 39.43 -0.84 -12.45
N VAL A 503 38.30 -1.51 -12.65
CA VAL A 503 37.35 -1.20 -13.71
C VAL A 503 36.12 -0.59 -13.06
N THR A 504 35.82 0.65 -13.40
CA THR A 504 34.70 1.40 -12.80
C THR A 504 33.69 1.72 -13.89
N THR A 505 32.43 1.32 -13.69
CA THR A 505 31.31 1.71 -14.57
C THR A 505 30.38 2.64 -13.82
N GLY A 506 30.03 3.75 -14.47
CA GLY A 506 28.96 4.65 -14.07
C GLY A 506 27.66 4.28 -14.76
N ILE A 507 26.56 4.32 -14.01
CA ILE A 507 25.21 4.26 -14.53
C ILE A 507 24.49 5.53 -14.11
N SER A 508 23.81 6.16 -15.07
CA SER A 508 22.92 7.28 -14.84
C SER A 508 21.54 6.97 -15.39
N ILE A 509 20.50 7.43 -14.69
CA ILE A 509 19.12 7.34 -15.11
C ILE A 509 18.52 8.75 -15.10
N ILE A 510 17.87 9.11 -16.21
CA ILE A 510 16.99 10.27 -16.30
C ILE A 510 15.58 9.76 -16.51
N ASP A 511 14.70 10.08 -15.58
CA ASP A 511 13.27 9.87 -15.67
C ASP A 511 12.62 11.18 -16.11
N LEU A 512 12.22 11.23 -17.38
CA LEU A 512 11.62 12.43 -17.99
C LEU A 512 10.22 12.70 -17.46
N ASP A 513 9.49 11.66 -17.08
CA ASP A 513 8.09 11.78 -16.65
C ASP A 513 8.00 12.37 -15.23
N ASN A 514 8.96 12.04 -14.36
CA ASN A 514 9.01 12.55 -12.99
C ASN A 514 10.07 13.64 -12.78
N ASN A 515 10.84 14.00 -13.82
CA ASN A 515 11.93 14.98 -13.77
C ASN A 515 12.98 14.64 -12.68
N ILE A 516 13.43 13.38 -12.67
CA ILE A 516 14.43 12.87 -11.71
C ILE A 516 15.70 12.48 -12.46
N GLU A 517 16.85 12.88 -11.92
CA GLU A 517 18.18 12.46 -12.39
C GLU A 517 18.93 11.78 -11.25
N ILE A 518 19.47 10.58 -11.50
CA ILE A 518 20.29 9.86 -10.52
C ILE A 518 21.48 9.19 -11.20
N SER A 519 22.62 9.16 -10.52
CA SER A 519 23.84 8.51 -11.00
C SER A 519 24.55 7.78 -9.87
N LYS A 520 25.17 6.65 -10.18
CA LYS A 520 26.04 5.92 -9.25
C LYS A 520 27.08 5.12 -10.04
N SER A 521 28.20 4.82 -9.41
CA SER A 521 29.26 3.99 -9.97
C SER A 521 29.53 2.73 -9.16
N LEU A 522 30.13 1.74 -9.81
CA LEU A 522 30.60 0.50 -9.20
C LEU A 522 32.00 0.16 -9.71
N SER A 523 32.90 -0.24 -8.80
CA SER A 523 34.27 -0.66 -9.13
C SER A 523 34.46 -2.17 -8.92
N THR A 524 35.16 -2.80 -9.85
CA THR A 524 35.59 -4.20 -9.78
C THR A 524 37.11 -4.25 -9.92
N ILE A 525 37.78 -5.06 -9.09
CA ILE A 525 39.23 -5.29 -9.22
C ILE A 525 39.47 -6.42 -10.21
N VAL A 526 40.37 -6.22 -11.16
CA VAL A 526 40.78 -7.22 -12.15
C VAL A 526 42.27 -7.45 -12.01
N ALA A 527 42.67 -8.73 -11.89
CA ALA A 527 44.07 -9.16 -11.90
C ALA A 527 44.42 -9.67 -13.30
N MET A 528 45.53 -9.17 -13.86
CA MET A 528 46.01 -9.56 -15.18
C MET A 528 47.11 -10.60 -15.07
N LYS A 529 47.10 -11.57 -15.99
CA LYS A 529 48.23 -12.48 -16.20
C LYS A 529 49.44 -11.71 -16.72
N THR A 530 50.61 -12.35 -16.65
CA THR A 530 51.78 -11.88 -17.40
C THR A 530 51.51 -12.05 -18.90
N ILE A 531 51.56 -10.94 -19.65
CA ILE A 531 51.38 -10.95 -21.10
C ILE A 531 52.76 -11.10 -21.76
N THR A 532 52.96 -12.17 -22.53
CA THR A 532 54.20 -12.34 -23.30
C THR A 532 54.23 -11.40 -24.50
N ASN A 533 55.42 -11.01 -24.95
CA ASN A 533 55.55 -10.16 -26.15
C ASN A 533 54.91 -10.80 -27.40
N GLU A 534 55.00 -12.13 -27.56
CA GLU A 534 54.37 -12.84 -28.67
C GLU A 534 52.84 -12.72 -28.64
N LEU A 535 52.23 -12.95 -27.47
CA LEU A 535 50.78 -12.84 -27.30
C LEU A 535 50.30 -11.39 -27.46
N LEU A 536 51.09 -10.43 -26.97
CA LEU A 536 50.82 -9.01 -27.09
C LEU A 536 50.74 -8.56 -28.56
N GLU A 537 51.76 -8.90 -29.35
CA GLU A 537 51.79 -8.52 -30.77
C GLU A 537 50.65 -9.20 -31.55
N LYS A 538 50.39 -10.49 -31.31
CA LYS A 538 49.25 -11.20 -31.92
C LYS A 538 47.89 -10.57 -31.58
N TYR A 539 47.73 -10.03 -30.37
CA TYR A 539 46.50 -9.34 -29.98
C TYR A 539 46.37 -7.97 -30.63
N ILE A 540 47.46 -7.20 -30.69
CA ILE A 540 47.49 -5.90 -31.36
C ILE A 540 47.13 -6.04 -32.84
N GLU A 541 47.70 -7.04 -33.53
CA GLU A 541 47.41 -7.34 -34.93
C GLU A 541 45.92 -7.68 -35.18
N SER A 542 45.24 -8.24 -34.18
CA SER A 542 43.80 -8.56 -34.27
C SER A 542 42.90 -7.31 -34.29
N GLY A 543 43.40 -6.16 -33.81
CA GLY A 543 42.61 -4.93 -33.67
C GLY A 543 41.50 -4.98 -32.62
N ARG A 544 41.32 -6.09 -31.90
CA ARG A 544 40.19 -6.31 -30.97
C ARG A 544 40.15 -5.35 -29.78
N GLY A 545 41.23 -4.63 -29.46
CA GLY A 545 41.31 -3.74 -28.30
C GLY A 545 40.79 -2.31 -28.51
N PHE A 546 40.58 -1.86 -29.76
CA PHE A 546 40.38 -0.43 -30.06
C PHE A 546 39.09 0.18 -29.50
N ASP A 547 38.02 -0.60 -29.38
CA ASP A 547 36.73 -0.14 -28.88
C ASP A 547 36.58 -0.31 -27.35
N LYS A 548 37.64 -0.69 -26.64
CA LYS A 548 37.58 -1.15 -25.23
C LYS A 548 38.42 -0.27 -24.31
N ALA A 549 37.87 0.08 -23.15
CA ALA A 549 38.63 0.73 -22.09
C ALA A 549 39.75 -0.20 -21.60
N GLY A 550 40.96 0.33 -21.40
CA GLY A 550 42.15 -0.45 -21.08
C GLY A 550 42.62 -1.38 -22.21
N ALA A 551 42.02 -1.29 -23.39
CA ALA A 551 42.35 -2.06 -24.59
C ALA A 551 42.21 -3.59 -24.49
N TYR A 552 41.44 -4.13 -23.54
CA TYR A 552 41.23 -5.58 -23.43
C TYR A 552 39.75 -5.96 -23.19
N SER A 553 39.42 -7.25 -23.33
CA SER A 553 38.10 -7.81 -23.02
C SER A 553 38.22 -9.01 -22.10
N ILE A 554 37.44 -9.04 -21.02
CA ILE A 554 37.30 -10.25 -20.18
C ILE A 554 36.49 -11.37 -20.83
N GLN A 555 35.91 -11.09 -21.98
CA GLN A 555 35.08 -12.02 -22.73
C GLN A 555 35.88 -12.72 -23.83
N ASP A 556 37.14 -12.32 -24.04
CA ASP A 556 38.01 -12.90 -25.05
C ASP A 556 38.61 -14.22 -24.52
N THR A 557 38.14 -15.33 -25.09
CA THR A 557 38.60 -16.68 -24.75
C THR A 557 39.87 -17.09 -25.46
N GLU A 558 40.24 -16.40 -26.55
CA GLU A 558 41.42 -16.70 -27.37
C GLU A 558 42.71 -16.16 -26.72
N TYR A 559 42.67 -14.92 -26.24
CA TYR A 559 43.84 -14.27 -25.64
C TYR A 559 43.85 -14.34 -24.11
N ASN A 560 42.67 -14.30 -23.48
CA ASN A 560 42.45 -14.58 -22.06
C ASN A 560 43.47 -13.94 -21.09
N PHE A 561 43.58 -12.60 -21.12
CA PHE A 561 44.52 -11.85 -20.30
C PHE A 561 44.20 -11.79 -18.81
N VAL A 562 42.96 -12.09 -18.42
CA VAL A 562 42.52 -11.96 -17.02
C VAL A 562 42.79 -13.23 -16.24
N GLU A 563 43.37 -13.07 -15.05
CA GLU A 563 43.60 -14.13 -14.09
C GLU A 563 42.40 -14.29 -13.15
N THR A 564 42.00 -13.20 -12.50
CA THR A 564 40.86 -13.18 -11.57
C THR A 564 40.05 -11.89 -11.66
N ILE A 565 38.78 -11.97 -11.29
CA ILE A 565 37.86 -10.84 -11.16
C ILE A 565 37.32 -10.85 -9.75
N HIS A 566 37.60 -9.79 -8.99
CA HIS A 566 37.09 -9.59 -7.64
C HIS A 566 36.01 -8.50 -7.66
N GLY A 567 34.75 -8.93 -7.85
CA GLY A 567 33.58 -8.04 -7.89
C GLY A 567 32.54 -8.51 -8.91
N CYS A 568 31.92 -7.55 -9.60
CA CYS A 568 30.87 -7.81 -10.57
C CYS A 568 31.45 -8.00 -11.98
N TYR A 569 31.14 -9.11 -12.64
CA TYR A 569 31.56 -9.41 -14.01
C TYR A 569 30.93 -8.42 -15.02
N LEU A 570 29.61 -8.20 -14.95
CA LEU A 570 28.92 -7.25 -15.83
C LEU A 570 29.38 -5.79 -15.64
N ASN A 571 29.93 -5.44 -14.48
CA ASN A 571 30.58 -4.15 -14.26
C ASN A 571 31.79 -3.97 -15.18
N VAL A 572 32.58 -5.03 -15.38
CA VAL A 572 33.76 -5.01 -16.25
C VAL A 572 33.35 -5.06 -17.74
N VAL A 573 32.26 -5.76 -18.07
CA VAL A 573 31.69 -5.74 -19.43
C VAL A 573 31.14 -4.36 -19.79
N GLY A 574 30.61 -3.65 -18.79
CA GLY A 574 30.26 -2.23 -18.88
C GLY A 574 28.79 -1.88 -18.63
N LEU A 575 27.97 -2.80 -18.09
CA LEU A 575 26.62 -2.48 -17.61
C LEU A 575 26.24 -3.39 -16.43
N PRO A 576 26.61 -3.03 -15.19
CA PRO A 576 26.28 -3.81 -14.00
C PRO A 576 24.77 -3.80 -13.72
N LEU A 577 24.08 -4.89 -14.04
CA LEU A 577 22.63 -5.01 -13.80
C LEU A 577 22.25 -4.89 -12.32
N CYS A 578 23.13 -5.29 -11.40
CA CYS A 578 22.90 -5.10 -9.96
C CYS A 578 22.82 -3.62 -9.57
N LEU A 579 23.68 -2.78 -10.14
CA LEU A 579 23.65 -1.33 -9.92
C LEU A 579 22.48 -0.68 -10.64
N LEU A 580 22.16 -1.14 -11.86
CA LEU A 580 21.00 -0.65 -12.60
C LEU A 580 19.70 -0.92 -11.84
N ASP A 581 19.54 -2.15 -11.32
CA ASP A 581 18.39 -2.52 -10.50
C ASP A 581 18.31 -1.69 -9.21
N GLU A 582 19.44 -1.47 -8.54
CA GLU A 582 19.50 -0.59 -7.37
C GLU A 582 18.97 0.82 -7.68
N LEU A 583 19.40 1.42 -8.80
CA LEU A 583 18.96 2.75 -9.21
C LEU A 583 17.48 2.78 -9.60
N PHE A 584 16.98 1.77 -10.32
CA PHE A 584 15.55 1.65 -10.60
C PHE A 584 14.74 1.56 -9.29
N VAL A 585 15.16 0.75 -8.32
CA VAL A 585 14.50 0.63 -7.02
C VAL A 585 14.49 1.96 -6.26
N GLN A 586 15.58 2.72 -6.31
CA GLN A 586 15.64 4.06 -5.71
C GLN A 586 14.64 5.03 -6.35
N LEU A 587 14.38 4.90 -7.65
CA LEU A 587 13.36 5.65 -8.39
C LEU A 587 11.92 5.13 -8.16
N GLY A 588 11.74 4.07 -7.37
CA GLY A 588 10.42 3.44 -7.16
C GLY A 588 10.04 2.45 -8.25
N TYR A 589 11.03 1.98 -9.02
CA TYR A 589 10.87 1.08 -10.14
C TYR A 589 11.47 -0.32 -9.89
N SER A 590 11.37 -1.20 -10.88
CA SER A 590 11.66 -2.63 -10.86
C SER A 590 12.22 -3.09 -12.21
N LEU A 591 13.51 -3.41 -12.22
CA LEU A 591 14.12 -4.38 -13.13
C LEU A 591 13.33 -5.70 -13.16
N TYR A 592 12.67 -6.10 -14.26
CA TYR A 592 12.14 -7.45 -14.45
C TYR A 592 13.26 -8.49 -14.61
N LEU A 593 14.11 -8.61 -13.59
CA LEU A 593 15.18 -9.60 -13.51
C LEU A 593 14.64 -10.81 -12.76
N SER A 594 14.78 -12.01 -13.34
CA SER A 594 14.09 -13.26 -12.96
C SER A 594 14.39 -13.84 -11.56
N ASN A 595 14.96 -13.07 -10.63
CA ASN A 595 15.05 -13.30 -9.19
C ASN A 595 15.82 -12.12 -8.57
N ARG A 596 15.12 -11.20 -7.90
CA ARG A 596 15.77 -9.97 -7.37
C ARG A 596 16.75 -10.23 -6.23
N ASP A 597 16.54 -11.28 -5.44
CA ASP A 597 17.40 -11.58 -4.29
C ASP A 597 18.86 -11.91 -4.70
N ASN A 598 19.09 -12.25 -5.97
CA ASN A 598 20.40 -12.72 -6.46
C ASN A 598 20.92 -11.91 -7.67
N THR A 599 20.57 -10.63 -7.84
CA THR A 599 21.05 -9.81 -8.98
C THR A 599 22.58 -9.74 -9.07
N HIS A 600 23.30 -9.81 -7.95
CA HIS A 600 24.76 -9.95 -7.94
C HIS A 600 25.23 -11.30 -8.50
N GLU A 601 24.58 -12.41 -8.17
CA GLU A 601 24.88 -13.72 -8.75
C GLU A 601 24.53 -13.76 -10.24
N LEU A 602 23.41 -13.12 -10.62
CA LEU A 602 22.99 -12.96 -12.01
C LEU A 602 24.11 -12.28 -12.81
N CYS A 603 24.69 -11.21 -12.29
CA CYS A 603 25.80 -10.50 -12.93
C CYS A 603 27.04 -11.38 -13.14
N ASN A 604 27.25 -12.39 -12.28
CA ASN A 604 28.40 -13.29 -12.33
C ASN A 604 28.08 -14.64 -13.01
N SER A 605 26.84 -14.85 -13.45
CA SER A 605 26.37 -16.12 -13.99
C SER A 605 26.97 -16.43 -15.37
N SER A 606 27.04 -17.73 -15.68
CA SER A 606 27.50 -18.24 -16.99
C SER A 606 26.63 -17.76 -18.17
N LYS A 607 25.40 -17.30 -17.91
CA LYS A 607 24.50 -16.70 -18.91
C LYS A 607 25.15 -15.52 -19.64
N TYR A 608 25.81 -14.63 -18.90
CA TYR A 608 26.40 -13.41 -19.47
C TYR A 608 27.85 -13.59 -19.93
N GLN A 609 28.51 -14.67 -19.53
CA GLN A 609 29.87 -15.00 -19.98
C GLN A 609 29.93 -15.34 -21.49
N ARG A 610 28.78 -15.62 -22.12
CA ARG A 610 28.66 -15.92 -23.56
C ARG A 610 28.64 -14.69 -24.47
N ILE A 611 28.67 -13.47 -23.93
CA ILE A 611 28.63 -12.22 -24.70
C ILE A 611 29.91 -12.02 -25.54
N GLY A 612 31.00 -12.74 -25.25
CA GLY A 612 32.32 -12.54 -25.87
C GLY A 612 32.50 -12.90 -27.34
N ASN A 613 31.49 -13.45 -28.01
CA ASN A 613 31.56 -13.82 -29.43
C ASN A 613 30.98 -12.74 -30.38
N ILE A 614 30.89 -11.47 -29.94
CA ILE A 614 30.27 -10.35 -30.68
C ILE A 614 31.31 -9.32 -31.11
#